data_AF-A0AAE9YSS6-F1
#
_entry.id   AF-A0AAE9YSS6-F1
#
_cell.length_a   1.000
_cell.length_b   1.000
_cell.length_c   1.000
_cell.angle_alpha   90.00
_cell.angle_beta   90.00
_cell.angle_gamma   90.00
#
_symmetry.space_group_name_H-M   'P 1'
#
loop_
_entity.id
_entity.type
_entity.pdbx_description
1 polymer ?
#
loop_
_entity_poly.entity_id
_entity_poly.type
_entity_poly.pdbx_seq_one_letter_code
_entity_poly.pdbx_strand_id
1 'polypeptide(L)'
;MFKYMLNKMLLSMKKRYDYDVGYLQDILQTDAKAFLKLMAFQTMSSHTGNLPPAVLFAARLRAIIWDDCGPCTQLIVNLALEAEVNPAIVQAIVDRDLNKLPEDIALVVEFTELVLAHDPEADNLRARILALWGKKGLVAIGYSISSSRVYPALKYTLGYGKTCSRVRVNDLSLAPTRPA
;
A
#
# COMPACT_ATOMS: atom_id res chain seq x y z
N MET A 1 -3.95 -13.54 28.53
CA MET A 1 -2.96 -14.19 27.63
C MET A 1 -3.14 -13.82 26.16
N PHE A 2 -4.35 -13.89 25.59
CA PHE A 2 -4.60 -13.58 24.18
C PHE A 2 -4.14 -12.17 23.75
N LYS A 3 -4.59 -11.11 24.44
CA LYS A 3 -4.14 -9.72 24.16
C LYS A 3 -2.62 -9.54 24.30
N TYR A 4 -1.99 -10.22 25.25
CA TYR A 4 -0.54 -10.16 25.45
C TYR A 4 0.24 -10.74 24.25
N MET A 5 -0.21 -11.88 23.71
CA MET A 5 0.40 -12.48 22.52
C MET A 5 0.24 -11.57 21.29
N LEU A 6 -0.95 -11.02 21.07
CA LEU A 6 -1.20 -10.08 19.96
C LEU A 6 -0.36 -8.81 20.11
N ASN A 7 -0.24 -8.26 21.32
CA ASN A 7 0.62 -7.11 21.57
C ASN A 7 2.10 -7.43 21.30
N LYS A 8 2.57 -8.63 21.66
CA LYS A 8 3.94 -9.08 21.36
C LYS A 8 4.19 -9.17 19.85
N MET A 9 3.19 -9.60 19.07
CA MET A 9 3.25 -9.57 17.60
C MET A 9 3.36 -8.13 17.07
N LEU A 10 2.58 -7.19 17.61
CA LEU A 10 2.66 -5.77 17.24
C LEU A 10 4.04 -5.17 17.55
N LEU A 11 4.61 -5.48 18.71
CA LEU A 11 5.96 -5.03 19.07
C LEU A 11 7.04 -5.61 18.15
N SER A 12 6.86 -6.84 17.67
CA SER A 12 7.75 -7.43 16.66
C SER A 12 7.68 -6.66 15.34
N MET A 13 6.47 -6.32 14.87
CA MET A 13 6.27 -5.49 13.68
C MET A 13 6.92 -4.11 13.83
N LYS A 14 6.70 -3.45 14.98
CA LYS A 14 7.35 -2.17 15.32
C LYS A 14 8.86 -2.28 15.17
N LYS A 15 9.48 -3.30 15.76
CA LYS A 15 10.94 -3.49 15.71
C LYS A 15 11.44 -3.79 14.29
N ARG A 16 10.72 -4.62 13.53
CA ARG A 16 11.12 -5.05 12.18
C ARG A 16 11.12 -3.90 11.18
N TYR A 17 10.13 -3.02 11.25
CA TYR A 17 9.92 -1.98 10.23
C TYR A 17 10.12 -0.55 10.74
N ASP A 18 10.54 -0.37 11.99
CA ASP A 18 10.57 0.93 12.68
C ASP A 18 9.26 1.71 12.50
N TYR A 19 8.14 1.01 12.68
CA TYR A 19 6.81 1.48 12.35
C TYR A 19 5.95 1.70 13.60
N ASP A 20 5.20 2.80 13.64
CA ASP A 20 4.29 3.10 14.73
C ASP A 20 3.04 2.20 14.69
N VAL A 21 2.96 1.31 15.68
CA VAL A 21 1.86 0.37 15.92
C VAL A 21 0.90 0.86 17.01
N GLY A 22 1.04 2.09 17.52
CA GLY A 22 0.22 2.63 18.61
C GLY A 22 -1.28 2.50 18.34
N TYR A 23 -1.73 2.87 17.14
CA TYR A 23 -3.13 2.69 16.72
C TYR A 23 -3.63 1.24 16.81
N LEU A 24 -2.78 0.25 16.51
CA LEU A 24 -3.13 -1.17 16.62
C LEU A 24 -3.21 -1.62 18.08
N GLN A 25 -2.32 -1.10 18.93
CA GLN A 25 -2.34 -1.36 20.37
C GLN A 25 -3.60 -0.75 20.99
N ASP A 26 -3.96 0.47 20.63
CA ASP A 26 -5.16 1.15 21.10
C ASP A 26 -6.43 0.40 20.70
N ILE A 27 -6.55 -0.03 19.44
CA ILE A 27 -7.70 -0.85 19.01
C ILE A 27 -7.76 -2.14 19.82
N LEU A 28 -6.64 -2.84 20.02
CA LEU A 28 -6.58 -4.09 20.78
C LEU A 28 -6.97 -3.91 22.26
N GLN A 29 -6.56 -2.78 22.87
CA GLN A 29 -6.92 -2.50 24.26
C GLN A 29 -8.39 -2.12 24.39
N THR A 30 -8.88 -1.23 23.53
CA THR A 30 -10.26 -0.73 23.53
C THR A 30 -11.27 -1.81 23.16
N ASP A 31 -11.07 -2.51 22.03
CA ASP A 31 -11.98 -3.57 21.56
C ASP A 31 -11.20 -4.67 20.80
N ALA A 32 -10.96 -5.80 21.49
CA ALA A 32 -10.31 -6.95 20.90
C ALA A 32 -11.09 -7.59 19.74
N LYS A 33 -12.42 -7.49 19.72
CA LYS A 33 -13.23 -8.00 18.60
C LYS A 33 -13.04 -7.12 17.37
N ALA A 34 -12.98 -5.80 17.54
CA ALA A 34 -12.64 -4.89 16.46
C ALA A 34 -11.22 -5.15 15.91
N PHE A 35 -10.24 -5.37 16.80
CA PHE A 35 -8.89 -5.75 16.39
C PHE A 35 -8.90 -7.05 15.56
N LEU A 36 -9.65 -8.07 15.96
CA LEU A 36 -9.73 -9.32 15.20
C LEU A 36 -10.35 -9.14 13.82
N LYS A 37 -11.32 -8.23 13.66
CA LYS A 37 -11.86 -7.86 12.34
C LYS A 37 -10.79 -7.20 11.46
N LEU A 38 -9.96 -6.33 12.03
CA LEU A 38 -8.84 -5.73 11.32
C LEU A 38 -7.75 -6.75 10.94
N MET A 39 -7.55 -7.78 11.76
CA MET A 39 -6.66 -8.90 11.41
C MET A 39 -7.27 -9.78 10.30
N ALA A 40 -8.57 -10.03 10.32
CA ALA A 40 -9.26 -10.76 9.26
C ALA A 40 -9.17 -10.03 7.90
N PHE A 41 -9.20 -8.68 7.92
CA PHE A 41 -8.99 -7.85 6.73
C PHE A 41 -7.63 -8.12 6.02
N GLN A 42 -6.61 -8.60 6.73
CA GLN A 42 -5.33 -8.97 6.11
C GLN A 42 -5.48 -10.07 5.05
N THR A 43 -6.48 -10.94 5.16
CA THR A 43 -6.74 -11.99 4.15
C THR A 43 -7.10 -11.40 2.79
N MET A 44 -7.84 -10.29 2.76
CA MET A 44 -8.13 -9.54 1.54
C MET A 44 -6.91 -8.76 1.06
N SER A 45 -6.23 -8.06 1.98
CA SER A 45 -5.07 -7.21 1.64
C SER A 45 -3.87 -7.97 1.08
N SER A 46 -3.69 -9.22 1.51
CA SER A 46 -2.61 -10.12 1.07
C SER A 46 -2.93 -10.89 -0.23
N HIS A 47 -4.13 -10.76 -0.80
CA HIS A 47 -4.48 -11.45 -2.03
C HIS A 47 -3.64 -10.96 -3.21
N THR A 48 -2.94 -11.88 -3.87
CA THR A 48 -2.01 -11.53 -4.96
C THR A 48 -2.57 -11.80 -6.36
N GLY A 49 -3.56 -12.69 -6.48
CA GLY A 49 -4.01 -13.18 -7.79
C GLY A 49 -2.92 -13.85 -8.62
N ASN A 50 -1.79 -14.24 -8.01
CA ASN A 50 -0.55 -14.70 -8.67
C ASN A 50 0.09 -13.68 -9.63
N LEU A 51 -0.09 -12.38 -9.38
CA LEU A 51 0.57 -11.33 -10.15
C LEU A 51 2.02 -11.11 -9.67
N PRO A 52 2.91 -10.59 -10.54
CA PRO A 52 4.23 -10.16 -10.12
C PRO A 52 4.16 -9.15 -8.95
N PRO A 53 5.03 -9.25 -7.92
CA PRO A 53 4.99 -8.34 -6.77
C PRO A 53 5.01 -6.86 -7.16
N ALA A 54 5.85 -6.48 -8.14
CA ALA A 54 5.99 -5.10 -8.60
C ALA A 54 4.65 -4.50 -9.08
N VAL A 55 3.79 -5.29 -9.74
CA VAL A 55 2.47 -4.85 -10.20
C VAL A 55 1.58 -4.48 -9.01
N LEU A 56 1.53 -5.34 -7.99
CA LEU A 56 0.71 -5.11 -6.80
C LEU A 56 1.26 -3.95 -5.98
N PHE A 57 2.58 -3.83 -5.85
CA PHE A 57 3.21 -2.73 -5.12
C PHE A 57 3.09 -1.39 -5.84
N ALA A 58 3.01 -1.36 -7.18
CA ALA A 58 2.63 -0.15 -7.91
C ALA A 58 1.27 0.38 -7.46
N ALA A 59 0.25 -0.48 -7.46
CA ALA A 59 -1.09 -0.12 -7.00
C ALA A 59 -1.11 0.34 -5.52
N ARG A 60 -0.44 -0.41 -4.64
CA ARG A 60 -0.38 -0.09 -3.20
C ARG A 60 0.33 1.24 -2.93
N LEU A 61 1.49 1.47 -3.55
CA LEU A 61 2.29 2.68 -3.36
C LEU A 61 1.56 3.91 -3.89
N ARG A 62 0.99 3.85 -5.10
CA ARG A 62 0.26 5.00 -5.64
C ARG A 62 -0.99 5.32 -4.82
N ALA A 63 -1.72 4.30 -4.35
CA ALA A 63 -2.89 4.51 -3.50
C ALA A 63 -2.54 5.12 -2.13
N ILE A 64 -1.47 4.67 -1.47
CA ILE A 64 -1.08 5.24 -0.17
C ILE A 64 -0.48 6.64 -0.28
N ILE A 65 0.22 6.93 -1.38
CA ILE A 65 0.77 8.26 -1.69
C ILE A 65 -0.39 9.24 -1.93
N TRP A 66 -1.45 8.82 -2.62
CA TRP A 66 -2.67 9.61 -2.82
C TRP A 66 -3.31 10.04 -1.51
N ASP A 67 -3.47 9.12 -0.55
CA ASP A 67 -4.12 9.40 0.75
C ASP A 67 -3.17 10.04 1.80
N ASP A 68 -1.94 10.41 1.41
CA ASP A 68 -0.99 11.20 2.21
C ASP A 68 -0.73 10.66 3.64
N CYS A 69 -0.41 9.36 3.75
CA CYS A 69 0.07 8.77 5.00
C CYS A 69 1.58 8.42 4.92
N GLY A 70 2.42 9.25 5.53
CA GLY A 70 3.88 9.09 5.50
C GLY A 70 4.39 7.76 6.05
N PRO A 71 4.08 7.41 7.31
CA PRO A 71 4.50 6.14 7.90
C PRO A 71 3.95 4.93 7.15
N CYS A 72 2.74 5.02 6.59
CA CYS A 72 2.16 3.95 5.78
C CYS A 72 2.92 3.78 4.46
N THR A 73 3.28 4.89 3.81
CA THR A 73 4.04 4.87 2.56
C THR A 73 5.41 4.23 2.77
N GLN A 74 6.12 4.62 3.83
CA GLN A 74 7.40 4.00 4.17
C GLN A 74 7.26 2.49 4.42
N LEU A 75 6.21 2.07 5.12
CA LEU A 75 5.97 0.65 5.37
C LEU A 75 5.75 -0.12 4.05
N ILE A 76 4.97 0.41 3.11
CA ILE A 76 4.75 -0.25 1.81
C ILE A 76 6.05 -0.29 0.99
N VAL A 77 6.90 0.74 1.05
CA VAL A 77 8.25 0.71 0.44
C VAL A 77 9.07 -0.43 1.04
N ASN A 78 9.13 -0.56 2.36
CA ASN A 78 9.88 -1.63 3.02
C ASN A 78 9.36 -3.02 2.62
N LEU A 79 8.03 -3.17 2.54
CA LEU A 79 7.39 -4.42 2.11
C LEU A 79 7.68 -4.75 0.63
N ALA A 80 7.76 -3.73 -0.23
CA ALA A 80 8.11 -3.93 -1.64
C ALA A 80 9.56 -4.44 -1.79
N LEU A 81 10.49 -3.84 -1.04
CA LEU A 81 11.89 -4.26 -1.02
C LEU A 81 12.06 -5.66 -0.43
N GLU A 82 11.32 -5.98 0.63
CA GLU A 82 11.27 -7.33 1.21
C GLU A 82 10.71 -8.37 0.24
N ALA A 83 9.76 -7.98 -0.61
CA ALA A 83 9.24 -8.81 -1.70
C ALA A 83 10.13 -8.81 -2.95
N GLU A 84 11.38 -8.38 -2.82
CA GLU A 84 12.42 -8.37 -3.86
C GLU A 84 12.06 -7.53 -5.10
N VAL A 85 11.17 -6.54 -4.95
CA VAL A 85 10.94 -5.55 -6.01
C VAL A 85 12.20 -4.70 -6.14
N ASN A 86 12.70 -4.58 -7.37
CA ASN A 86 13.90 -3.80 -7.66
C ASN A 86 13.78 -2.37 -7.09
N PRO A 87 14.74 -1.89 -6.28
CA PRO A 87 14.71 -0.56 -5.69
C PRO A 87 14.51 0.59 -6.70
N ALA A 88 15.06 0.47 -7.92
CA ALA A 88 14.88 1.47 -8.97
C ALA A 88 13.43 1.55 -9.45
N ILE A 89 12.71 0.42 -9.47
CA ILE A 89 11.28 0.37 -9.79
C ILE A 89 10.47 0.98 -8.66
N VAL A 90 10.79 0.65 -7.40
CA VAL A 90 10.13 1.26 -6.22
C VAL A 90 10.31 2.78 -6.25
N GLN A 91 11.52 3.26 -6.50
CA GLN A 91 11.81 4.69 -6.67
C GLN A 91 10.96 5.31 -7.79
N ALA A 92 10.97 4.72 -8.98
CA ALA A 92 10.22 5.26 -10.12
C ALA A 92 8.71 5.31 -9.86
N ILE A 93 8.15 4.33 -9.13
CA ILE A 93 6.74 4.38 -8.68
C ILE A 93 6.51 5.55 -7.71
N VAL A 94 7.40 5.75 -6.74
CA VAL A 94 7.28 6.83 -5.73
C VAL A 94 7.39 8.21 -6.38
N ASP A 95 8.37 8.40 -7.28
CA ASP A 95 8.63 9.64 -7.99
C ASP A 95 7.62 9.88 -9.14
N ARG A 96 6.81 8.87 -9.48
CA ARG A 96 5.90 8.86 -10.64
C ARG A 96 6.63 9.05 -11.97
N ASP A 97 7.84 8.48 -12.09
CA ASP A 97 8.65 8.50 -13.31
C ASP A 97 8.29 7.32 -14.22
N LEU A 98 7.20 7.48 -14.98
CA LEU A 98 6.65 6.44 -15.86
C LEU A 98 7.65 5.96 -16.92
N ASN A 99 8.59 6.82 -17.34
CA ASN A 99 9.57 6.49 -18.37
C ASN A 99 10.63 5.48 -17.89
N LYS A 100 10.79 5.33 -16.57
CA LYS A 100 11.71 4.35 -15.96
C LYS A 100 11.02 3.06 -15.53
N LEU A 101 9.73 2.94 -15.79
CA LEU A 101 8.95 1.75 -15.44
C LEU A 101 8.78 0.86 -16.68
N PRO A 102 8.81 -0.48 -16.50
CA PRO A 102 8.25 -1.40 -17.47
C PRO A 102 6.79 -1.04 -17.77
N GLU A 103 6.35 -1.30 -19.00
CA GLU A 103 5.04 -0.86 -19.50
C GLU A 103 3.87 -1.34 -18.63
N ASP A 104 3.94 -2.57 -18.14
CA ASP A 104 2.92 -3.18 -17.30
C ASP A 104 2.84 -2.54 -15.90
N ILE A 105 3.97 -2.10 -15.35
CA ILE A 105 4.03 -1.37 -14.08
C ILE A 105 3.54 0.08 -14.26
N ALA A 106 3.97 0.76 -15.32
CA ALA A 106 3.50 2.11 -15.66
C ALA A 106 1.98 2.14 -15.82
N LEU A 107 1.43 1.17 -16.55
CA LEU A 107 -0.02 0.98 -16.72
C LEU A 107 -0.75 0.92 -15.38
N VAL A 108 -0.22 0.22 -14.38
CA VAL A 108 -0.87 0.05 -13.07
C VAL A 108 -0.72 1.30 -12.22
N VAL A 109 0.40 2.03 -12.33
CA VAL A 109 0.57 3.35 -11.70
C VAL A 109 -0.49 4.32 -12.20
N GLU A 110 -0.63 4.45 -13.52
CA GLU A 110 -1.61 5.35 -14.14
C GLU A 110 -3.05 4.92 -13.84
N PHE A 111 -3.37 3.63 -14.03
CA PHE A 111 -4.70 3.09 -13.72
C PHE A 111 -5.11 3.36 -12.28
N THR A 112 -4.18 3.18 -11.32
CA THR A 112 -4.48 3.42 -9.91
C THR A 112 -4.85 4.88 -9.67
N GLU A 113 -4.12 5.83 -10.24
CA GLU A 113 -4.42 7.25 -10.09
C GLU A 113 -5.75 7.63 -10.74
N LEU A 114 -6.04 7.14 -11.95
CA LEU A 114 -7.31 7.39 -12.62
C LEU A 114 -8.49 6.80 -11.83
N VAL A 115 -8.34 5.60 -11.25
CA VAL A 115 -9.36 5.01 -10.37
C VAL A 115 -9.62 5.89 -9.14
N LEU A 116 -8.58 6.47 -8.53
CA LEU A 116 -8.72 7.31 -7.34
C LEU A 116 -9.30 8.70 -7.67
N ALA A 117 -8.99 9.22 -8.85
CA ALA A 117 -9.56 10.44 -9.40
C ALA A 117 -11.02 10.25 -9.88
N HIS A 118 -11.51 9.01 -9.99
CA HIS A 118 -12.77 8.65 -10.65
C HIS A 118 -12.82 9.10 -12.11
N ASP A 119 -11.67 9.06 -12.79
CA ASP A 119 -11.54 9.44 -14.19
C ASP A 119 -12.06 8.31 -15.11
N PRO A 120 -12.95 8.59 -16.08
CA PRO A 120 -13.48 7.59 -17.00
C PRO A 120 -12.41 6.91 -17.86
N GLU A 121 -11.25 7.54 -18.11
CA GLU A 121 -10.14 6.91 -18.84
C GLU A 121 -9.59 5.67 -18.13
N ALA A 122 -9.89 5.48 -16.84
CA ALA A 122 -9.61 4.24 -16.14
C ALA A 122 -10.21 3.02 -16.85
N ASP A 123 -11.33 3.15 -17.57
CA ASP A 123 -11.97 2.05 -18.29
C ASP A 123 -11.14 1.58 -19.49
N ASN A 124 -10.44 2.49 -20.17
CA ASN A 124 -9.52 2.15 -21.25
C ASN A 124 -8.33 1.34 -20.72
N LEU A 125 -7.73 1.78 -19.60
CA LEU A 125 -6.63 1.05 -18.96
C LEU A 125 -7.09 -0.27 -18.34
N ARG A 126 -8.33 -0.34 -17.83
CA ARG A 126 -8.94 -1.57 -17.32
C ARG A 126 -8.98 -2.67 -18.39
N ALA A 127 -9.31 -2.33 -19.63
CA ALA A 127 -9.31 -3.28 -20.74
C ALA A 127 -7.93 -3.89 -20.98
N ARG A 128 -6.85 -3.07 -20.91
CA ARG A 128 -5.46 -3.54 -21.01
C ARG A 128 -5.06 -4.44 -19.85
N ILE A 129 -5.42 -4.07 -18.62
CA ILE A 129 -5.19 -4.89 -17.42
C ILE A 129 -5.88 -6.26 -17.54
N LEU A 130 -7.12 -6.28 -18.04
CA LEU A 130 -7.86 -7.52 -18.28
C LEU A 130 -7.19 -8.40 -19.35
N ALA A 131 -6.60 -7.80 -20.39
CA ALA A 131 -5.87 -8.55 -21.41
C ALA A 131 -4.58 -9.20 -20.85
N LEU A 132 -3.87 -8.52 -19.94
CA LEU A 132 -2.62 -9.01 -19.35
C LEU A 132 -2.84 -10.06 -18.25
N TRP A 133 -3.81 -9.83 -17.35
CA TRP A 133 -3.96 -10.63 -16.13
C TRP A 133 -5.38 -11.15 -15.87
N GLY A 134 -6.31 -10.89 -16.78
CA GLY A 134 -7.70 -11.34 -16.68
C GLY A 134 -8.44 -10.76 -15.47
N LYS A 135 -9.66 -11.30 -15.23
CA LYS A 135 -10.53 -10.83 -14.15
C LYS A 135 -9.91 -11.03 -12.76
N LYS A 136 -9.14 -12.11 -12.56
CA LYS A 136 -8.46 -12.38 -11.29
C LYS A 136 -7.39 -11.34 -10.98
N GLY A 137 -6.59 -10.95 -11.97
CA GLY A 137 -5.60 -9.89 -11.81
C GLY A 137 -6.22 -8.53 -11.53
N LEU A 138 -7.31 -8.19 -12.24
CA LEU A 138 -8.05 -6.96 -11.97
C LEU A 138 -8.56 -6.89 -10.53
N VAL A 139 -9.09 -8.00 -9.99
CA VAL A 139 -9.52 -8.07 -8.58
C VAL A 139 -8.34 -7.89 -7.62
N ALA A 140 -7.18 -8.53 -7.88
CA ALA A 140 -6.01 -8.38 -7.02
C ALA A 140 -5.44 -6.95 -7.01
N ILE A 141 -5.43 -6.27 -8.17
CA ILE A 141 -5.09 -4.85 -8.27
C ILE A 141 -6.11 -4.01 -7.50
N GLY A 142 -7.42 -4.25 -7.69
CA GLY A 142 -8.47 -3.55 -6.95
C GLY A 142 -8.37 -3.71 -5.43
N TYR A 143 -8.05 -4.91 -4.93
CA TYR A 143 -7.79 -5.14 -3.50
C TYR A 143 -6.53 -4.44 -3.04
N SER A 144 -5.48 -4.38 -3.86
CA SER A 144 -4.25 -3.65 -3.56
C SER A 144 -4.49 -2.14 -3.41
N ILE A 145 -5.29 -1.55 -4.31
CA ILE A 145 -5.72 -0.15 -4.22
C ILE A 145 -6.55 0.03 -2.94
N SER A 146 -7.70 -0.64 -2.83
CA SER A 146 -8.67 -0.43 -1.75
C SER A 146 -8.09 -0.70 -0.36
N SER A 147 -7.30 -1.76 -0.20
CA SER A 147 -6.76 -2.11 1.12
C SER A 147 -5.71 -1.13 1.62
N SER A 148 -4.93 -0.52 0.72
CA SER A 148 -3.90 0.47 1.08
C SER A 148 -4.53 1.73 1.68
N ARG A 149 -5.77 2.07 1.27
CA ARG A 149 -6.50 3.26 1.71
C ARG A 149 -7.16 3.14 3.09
N VAL A 150 -7.32 1.91 3.60
CA VAL A 150 -7.95 1.69 4.91
C VAL A 150 -7.10 2.26 6.03
N TYR A 151 -5.78 2.11 5.97
CA TYR A 151 -4.88 2.54 7.04
C TYR A 151 -4.78 4.07 7.20
N PRO A 152 -4.63 4.88 6.14
CA PRO A 152 -4.69 6.33 6.24
C PRO A 152 -5.96 6.81 6.95
N ALA A 153 -7.14 6.43 6.45
CA ALA A 153 -8.41 6.84 7.02
C ALA A 153 -8.51 6.46 8.50
N LEU A 154 -8.21 5.19 8.82
CA LEU A 154 -8.22 4.70 10.20
C LEU A 154 -7.24 5.48 11.10
N LYS A 155 -6.01 5.74 10.64
CA LYS A 155 -5.00 6.46 11.41
C LYS A 155 -5.38 7.91 11.65
N TYR A 156 -5.85 8.61 10.62
CA TYR A 156 -6.30 10.00 10.78
C TYR A 156 -7.51 10.07 11.73
N THR A 157 -8.47 9.14 11.63
CA THR A 157 -9.60 9.05 12.58
C THR A 157 -9.16 8.83 14.02
N LEU A 158 -8.15 7.97 14.25
CA LEU A 158 -7.67 7.65 15.58
C LEU A 158 -6.60 8.62 16.11
N GLY A 159 -6.23 9.67 15.37
CA GLY A 159 -5.21 10.64 15.79
C GLY A 159 -3.75 10.20 15.58
N TYR A 160 -3.51 9.16 14.79
CA TYR A 160 -2.18 8.62 14.45
C TYR A 160 -1.72 8.98 13.03
N GLY A 161 -2.53 9.73 12.28
CA GLY A 161 -2.22 10.16 10.93
C GLY A 161 -1.04 11.14 10.87
N LYS A 162 -0.20 10.99 9.85
CA LYS A 162 0.93 11.88 9.58
C LYS A 162 1.09 12.03 8.08
N THR A 163 1.25 13.27 7.63
CA THR A 163 1.51 13.57 6.21
C THR A 163 2.84 12.98 5.75
N CYS A 164 2.92 12.69 4.46
CA CYS A 164 4.06 12.12 3.80
C CYS A 164 4.96 13.22 3.25
N SER A 165 6.06 13.53 3.94
CA SER A 165 7.05 14.49 3.44
C SER A 165 8.26 13.82 2.80
N ARG A 166 8.70 12.67 3.33
CA ARG A 166 9.85 11.92 2.81
C ARG A 166 9.67 10.42 3.04
N VAL A 167 10.18 9.63 2.11
CA VAL A 167 10.37 8.18 2.25
C VAL A 167 11.79 7.79 1.89
N ARG A 168 12.26 6.65 2.40
CA ARG A 168 13.57 6.08 2.12
C ARG A 168 13.42 4.82 1.29
N VAL A 169 14.10 4.78 0.15
CA VAL A 169 14.27 3.60 -0.69
C VAL A 169 15.76 3.26 -0.65
N ASN A 170 16.14 2.27 0.16
CA ASN A 170 17.53 2.06 0.59
C ASN A 170 18.13 3.37 1.14
N ASP A 171 19.25 3.83 0.56
CA ASP A 171 19.95 5.04 0.99
C ASP A 171 19.37 6.34 0.39
N LEU A 172 18.42 6.23 -0.55
CA LEU A 172 17.81 7.37 -1.21
C LEU A 172 16.63 7.90 -0.40
N SER A 173 16.61 9.20 -0.15
CA SER A 173 15.45 9.88 0.45
C SER A 173 14.67 10.67 -0.59
N LEU A 174 13.44 10.24 -0.85
CA LEU A 174 12.54 10.77 -1.87
C LEU A 174 11.41 11.57 -1.23
N ALA A 175 10.93 12.61 -1.91
CA ALA A 175 9.68 13.27 -1.60
C ALA A 175 8.62 12.72 -2.59
N PRO A 176 7.61 11.94 -2.14
CA PRO A 176 6.69 11.31 -3.07
C PRO A 176 5.93 12.31 -3.93
N THR A 177 5.90 12.06 -5.24
CA THR A 177 5.15 12.88 -6.19
C THR A 177 3.68 12.48 -6.15
N ARG A 178 2.79 13.44 -5.84
CA ARG A 178 1.35 13.27 -5.98
C ARG A 178 0.89 13.81 -7.34
N PRO A 179 -0.07 13.14 -8.01
CA PRO A 179 -0.75 13.76 -9.14
C PRO A 179 -1.43 15.07 -8.70
N ALA A 180 -1.48 16.04 -9.60
CA ALA A 180 -2.05 17.36 -9.37
C ALA A 180 -3.58 17.33 -9.26
#